data_AF-A0A1B6MRF9-F1
#
_entry.id   AF-A0A1B6MRF9-F1
#
_cell.length_a   1.000
_cell.length_b   1.000
_cell.length_c   1.000
_cell.angle_alpha   90.00
_cell.angle_beta   90.00
_cell.angle_gamma   90.00
#
_symmetry.space_group_name_H-M   'P 1'
#
loop_
_entity.id
_entity.type
_entity.pdbx_description
1 polymer ?
#
loop_
_entity_poly.entity_id
_entity_poly.type
_entity_poly.pdbx_seq_one_letter_code
_entity_poly.pdbx_strand_id
1 'polypeptide(L)'
;PPTGVLEHGSLLGRGGAIQAALNLELHASRVGYIDVKLSGLNGQLPNLDLVNLVHRMCSKEGVRHTFNNKEKNMDKDPVKAWLSSLNTLTSMVLTQATSTPDGNHGLFHRFGIEAVTLEGFEKTGRGSPATMYQLGRVMEGLLRSLNNLLERFHQSFFFYLLPDTDRYVSIGIYMPCVYLLAGALFLKAFTLWLLLKYTPQSDTTLLCVPADSSKEQKLNIVYVGVAMFLAHMSGVVLLSGGPWFTYLTSLPTEESLFLGFLVVSVLSMAGPFILNFFIGRERNLVLLNILVLLEFATLLVAVSLTNFSLALIAGVLYLPPVLWIRSSNNRWWKKLVWLLYHPLVVLGGVLLVSSVLKFPEFTAMEVLNRALSATKHALVLACVDHLVYGNVVFAIGLVFMLPIWMLMWIVCLSSDTEVTEHKKEKTD
;
A
#
# COMPACT_ATOMS: atom_id res chain seq x y z
N PRO A 1 15.57 -4.91 26.21
CA PRO A 1 15.59 -3.45 25.89
C PRO A 1 16.83 -3.12 25.05
N PRO A 2 16.70 -2.45 23.89
CA PRO A 2 17.87 -2.08 23.11
C PRO A 2 18.67 -1.03 23.87
N THR A 3 19.91 -1.38 24.22
CA THR A 3 20.91 -0.48 24.80
C THR A 3 21.41 0.46 23.69
N GLY A 4 20.99 1.72 23.73
CA GLY A 4 21.31 2.71 22.69
C GLY A 4 20.24 3.77 22.46
N VAL A 5 19.08 3.69 23.13
CA VAL A 5 18.15 4.81 23.21
C VAL A 5 18.78 5.87 24.11
N LEU A 6 18.83 7.12 23.63
CA LEU A 6 19.28 8.30 24.38
C LEU A 6 18.80 8.19 25.84
N GLU A 7 19.74 8.12 26.80
CA GLU A 7 19.40 8.20 28.22
C GLU A 7 18.80 9.59 28.46
N HIS A 8 17.48 9.66 28.47
CA HIS A 8 16.79 10.89 28.80
C HIS A 8 17.05 11.18 30.29
N GLY A 9 17.83 12.21 30.59
CA GLY A 9 18.00 12.67 31.97
C GLY A 9 16.64 12.99 32.60
N SER A 10 16.49 12.79 33.90
CA SER A 10 15.27 13.19 34.61
C SER A 10 15.28 14.70 34.83
N LEU A 11 14.45 15.44 34.09
CA LEU A 11 14.18 16.84 34.39
C LEU A 11 13.29 16.93 35.65
N LEU A 12 13.59 17.86 36.56
CA LEU A 12 12.83 18.11 37.79
C LEU A 12 11.36 18.53 37.53
N GLY A 13 11.03 18.96 36.31
CA GLY A 13 9.69 19.35 35.88
C GLY A 13 9.29 18.67 34.57
N ARG A 14 7.98 18.47 34.37
CA ARG A 14 7.40 18.05 33.08
C ARG A 14 7.25 19.29 32.19
N GLY A 15 7.75 19.26 30.96
CA GLY A 15 7.63 20.36 29.98
C GLY A 15 6.20 20.62 29.46
N GLY A 16 5.18 20.02 30.06
CA GLY A 16 3.80 20.01 29.56
C GLY A 16 3.58 19.06 28.39
N ALA A 17 2.33 18.95 27.94
CA ALA A 17 1.98 18.18 26.75
C ALA A 17 2.23 19.04 25.50
N ILE A 18 2.95 18.49 24.51
CA ILE A 18 3.09 19.13 23.20
C ILE A 18 1.73 19.04 22.50
N GLN A 19 1.11 20.19 22.22
CA GLN A 19 -0.20 20.24 21.57
C GLN A 19 -0.09 20.19 20.05
N ALA A 20 0.87 20.95 19.50
CA ALA A 20 1.15 21.02 18.07
C ALA A 20 2.64 21.25 17.82
N ALA A 21 3.12 20.91 16.63
CA ALA A 21 4.50 21.14 16.22
C ALA A 21 4.58 21.76 14.82
N LEU A 22 5.45 22.75 14.66
CA LEU A 22 5.79 23.33 13.36
C LEU A 22 7.25 22.99 13.08
N ASN A 23 7.49 22.18 12.05
CA ASN A 23 8.84 21.87 11.59
C ASN A 23 9.20 22.81 10.43
N LEU A 24 10.36 23.46 10.51
CA LEU A 24 10.82 24.43 9.51
C LEU A 24 12.08 23.90 8.83
N GLU A 25 12.00 23.73 7.52
CA GLU A 25 13.11 23.26 6.69
C GLU A 25 13.44 24.36 5.68
N LEU A 26 14.38 25.24 6.00
CA LEU A 26 14.76 26.35 5.11
C LEU A 26 16.09 26.03 4.42
N HIS A 27 16.04 25.77 3.12
CA HIS A 27 17.22 25.37 2.34
C HIS A 27 18.10 26.55 1.91
N ALA A 28 17.59 27.79 1.99
CA ALA A 28 18.31 28.99 1.60
C ALA A 28 17.87 30.22 2.40
N SER A 29 18.75 31.24 2.46
CA SER A 29 18.45 32.53 3.08
C SER A 29 17.40 33.35 2.29
N ARG A 30 17.23 33.05 1.00
CA ARG A 30 16.26 33.69 0.11
C ARG A 30 15.21 32.67 -0.34
N VAL A 31 14.14 32.56 0.43
CA VAL A 31 13.03 31.65 0.15
C VAL A 31 12.19 32.18 -1.00
N GLY A 32 11.99 31.38 -2.05
CA GLY A 32 11.10 31.68 -3.17
C GLY A 32 9.66 31.29 -2.90
N TYR A 33 9.46 30.12 -2.30
CA TYR A 33 8.16 29.58 -1.90
C TYR A 33 8.30 28.61 -0.74
N ILE A 34 7.17 28.35 -0.07
CA ILE A 34 7.05 27.37 1.01
C ILE A 34 6.20 26.20 0.50
N ASP A 35 6.77 25.00 0.42
CA ASP A 35 6.02 23.77 0.22
C ASP A 35 5.55 23.24 1.58
N VAL A 36 4.26 22.97 1.67
CA VAL A 36 3.64 22.44 2.89
C VAL A 36 3.58 20.93 2.76
N LYS A 37 4.39 20.24 3.58
CA LYS A 37 4.45 18.78 3.64
C LYS A 37 3.42 18.25 4.62
N LEU A 38 2.69 17.21 4.22
CA LEU A 38 1.49 16.73 4.92
C LEU A 38 1.45 15.21 5.11
N SER A 39 2.21 14.45 4.32
CA SER A 39 2.12 13.00 4.34
C SER A 39 2.79 12.47 5.60
N GLY A 40 2.00 11.87 6.49
CA GLY A 40 2.48 11.21 7.69
C GLY A 40 2.72 9.71 7.52
N LEU A 41 3.17 9.07 8.59
CA LEU A 41 3.33 7.62 8.66
C LEU A 41 1.98 6.92 8.48
N ASN A 42 1.95 5.80 7.75
CA ASN A 42 0.74 4.97 7.58
C ASN A 42 -0.46 5.72 6.97
N GLY A 43 -0.21 6.80 6.23
CA GLY A 43 -1.26 7.62 5.62
C GLY A 43 -1.94 8.59 6.59
N GLN A 44 -1.44 8.75 7.81
CA GLN A 44 -1.92 9.76 8.75
C GLN A 44 -1.67 11.17 8.18
N LEU A 45 -2.61 12.08 8.42
CA LEU A 45 -2.52 13.47 8.00
C LEU A 45 -2.70 14.38 9.22
N PRO A 46 -2.09 15.58 9.23
CA PRO A 46 -2.40 16.59 10.22
C PRO A 46 -3.86 17.00 10.16
N ASN A 47 -4.35 17.61 11.24
CA ASN A 47 -5.63 18.27 11.21
C ASN A 47 -5.72 19.31 10.06
N LEU A 48 -6.79 19.24 9.27
CA LEU A 48 -7.00 20.10 8.10
C LEU A 48 -7.01 21.60 8.45
N ASP A 49 -7.43 21.99 9.65
CA ASP A 49 -7.44 23.40 10.05
C ASP A 49 -6.02 23.95 10.23
N LEU A 50 -5.08 23.13 10.70
CA LEU A 50 -3.67 23.50 10.78
C LEU A 50 -3.10 23.75 9.38
N VAL A 51 -3.43 22.89 8.43
CA VAL A 51 -3.00 23.03 7.03
C VAL A 51 -3.62 24.26 6.37
N ASN A 52 -4.93 24.46 6.54
CA ASN A 52 -5.64 25.62 6.04
C ASN A 52 -5.07 26.92 6.65
N LEU A 53 -4.75 26.92 7.93
CA LEU A 53 -4.13 28.05 8.62
C LEU A 53 -2.79 28.40 7.97
N VAL A 54 -1.93 27.42 7.69
CA VAL A 54 -0.67 27.62 6.98
C VAL A 54 -0.89 28.29 5.61
N HIS A 55 -1.71 27.68 4.75
CA HIS A 55 -1.93 28.22 3.41
C HIS A 55 -2.56 29.63 3.46
N ARG A 56 -3.49 29.87 4.39
CA ARG A 56 -4.11 31.20 4.57
C ARG A 56 -3.12 32.24 5.08
N MET A 57 -2.22 31.91 6.02
CA MET A 57 -1.20 32.84 6.51
C MET A 57 -0.18 33.17 5.41
N CYS A 58 0.28 32.17 4.66
CA CYS A 58 1.16 32.39 3.51
C CYS A 58 0.50 33.31 2.47
N SER A 59 -0.76 33.02 2.11
CA SER A 59 -1.53 33.86 1.17
C SER A 59 -1.69 35.30 1.67
N LYS A 60 -2.00 35.49 2.96
CA LYS A 60 -2.20 36.80 3.58
C LYS A 60 -0.95 37.67 3.55
N GLU A 61 0.22 37.09 3.83
CA GLU A 61 1.50 37.81 3.88
C GLU A 61 2.19 37.88 2.50
N GLY A 62 1.53 37.39 1.44
CA GLY A 62 2.04 37.42 0.07
C GLY A 62 3.20 36.45 -0.17
N VAL A 63 3.31 35.39 0.62
CA VAL A 63 4.30 34.33 0.46
C VAL A 63 3.74 33.23 -0.43
N ARG A 64 4.45 32.96 -1.52
CA ARG A 64 4.13 31.86 -2.43
C ARG A 64 4.19 30.53 -1.69
N HIS A 65 3.18 29.69 -1.88
CA HIS A 65 3.06 28.42 -1.19
C HIS A 65 2.52 27.33 -2.10
N THR A 66 2.94 26.11 -1.82
CA THR A 66 2.62 24.92 -2.60
C THR A 66 2.26 23.74 -1.69
N PHE A 67 1.68 22.71 -2.30
CA PHE A 67 1.59 21.37 -1.73
C PHE A 67 2.08 20.38 -2.78
N ASN A 68 3.04 19.50 -2.44
CA ASN A 68 3.69 18.60 -3.39
C ASN A 68 4.27 19.34 -4.63
N ASN A 69 4.85 20.53 -4.40
CA ASN A 69 5.33 21.43 -5.46
C ASN A 69 4.26 21.88 -6.46
N LYS A 70 2.98 21.85 -6.07
CA LYS A 70 1.86 22.34 -6.87
C LYS A 70 1.31 23.61 -6.26
N GLU A 71 1.34 24.68 -7.05
CA GLU A 71 0.77 25.98 -6.68
C GLU A 71 -0.76 25.96 -6.82
N LYS A 72 -1.39 26.96 -6.21
CA LYS A 72 -2.83 27.18 -6.36
C LYS A 72 -3.21 27.28 -7.82
N ASN A 73 -4.19 26.50 -8.23
CA ASN A 73 -4.67 26.55 -9.60
C ASN A 73 -5.47 27.85 -9.87
N MET A 74 -5.03 28.62 -10.86
CA MET A 74 -5.67 29.88 -11.28
C MET A 74 -6.23 29.82 -12.73
N ASP A 75 -6.27 28.64 -13.34
CA ASP A 75 -6.79 28.46 -14.70
C ASP A 75 -8.29 28.74 -14.77
N LYS A 76 -8.70 29.56 -15.76
CA LYS A 76 -10.11 29.89 -16.02
C LYS A 76 -10.86 28.81 -16.79
N ASP A 77 -10.14 27.96 -17.52
CA ASP A 77 -10.72 26.87 -18.30
C ASP A 77 -11.09 25.71 -17.36
N PRO A 78 -12.39 25.32 -17.27
CA PRO A 78 -12.84 24.32 -16.33
C PRO A 78 -12.20 22.95 -16.56
N VAL A 79 -11.89 22.59 -17.82
CA VAL A 79 -11.31 21.28 -18.15
C VAL A 79 -9.86 21.23 -17.69
N LYS A 80 -9.07 22.27 -18.01
CA LYS A 80 -7.70 22.38 -17.53
C LYS A 80 -7.64 22.45 -16.02
N ALA A 81 -8.57 23.18 -15.41
CA ALA A 81 -8.61 23.30 -13.96
C ALA A 81 -8.92 21.97 -13.28
N TRP A 82 -9.83 21.18 -13.85
CA TRP A 82 -10.12 19.82 -13.38
C TRP A 82 -8.92 18.89 -13.57
N LEU A 83 -8.25 18.91 -14.73
CA LEU A 83 -7.05 18.10 -14.99
C LEU A 83 -5.90 18.42 -14.03
N SER A 84 -5.68 19.71 -13.75
CA SER A 84 -4.68 20.17 -12.78
C SER A 84 -5.02 19.66 -11.38
N SER A 85 -6.30 19.78 -10.97
CA SER A 85 -6.79 19.26 -9.69
C SER A 85 -6.61 17.74 -9.57
N LEU A 86 -6.91 17.00 -10.63
CA LEU A 86 -6.71 15.55 -10.70
C LEU A 86 -5.22 15.18 -10.57
N ASN A 87 -4.35 15.94 -11.24
CA ASN A 87 -2.91 15.75 -11.12
C ASN A 87 -2.47 15.98 -9.67
N THR A 88 -2.95 17.02 -8.98
CA THR A 88 -2.64 17.28 -7.56
C THR A 88 -3.13 16.15 -6.66
N LEU A 89 -4.38 15.71 -6.83
CA LEU A 89 -4.93 14.55 -6.12
C LEU A 89 -4.08 13.30 -6.34
N THR A 90 -3.72 13.01 -7.59
CA THR A 90 -2.91 11.84 -7.93
C THR A 90 -1.54 11.90 -7.26
N SER A 91 -0.91 13.08 -7.22
CA SER A 91 0.36 13.29 -6.50
C SER A 91 0.24 13.02 -5.00
N MET A 92 -0.85 13.48 -4.38
CA MET A 92 -1.12 13.18 -2.97
C MET A 92 -1.33 11.68 -2.74
N VAL A 93 -2.14 11.03 -3.58
CA VAL A 93 -2.40 9.59 -3.49
C VAL A 93 -1.11 8.79 -3.64
N LEU A 94 -0.27 9.12 -4.62
CA LEU A 94 1.01 8.43 -4.81
C LEU A 94 1.97 8.63 -3.64
N THR A 95 2.05 9.84 -3.08
CA THR A 95 2.92 10.15 -1.93
C THR A 95 2.43 9.46 -0.67
N GLN A 96 1.13 9.49 -0.41
CA GLN A 96 0.54 8.87 0.79
C GLN A 96 0.58 7.34 0.71
N ALA A 97 0.48 6.74 -0.49
CA ALA A 97 0.48 5.28 -0.65
C ALA A 97 1.77 4.61 -0.19
N THR A 98 2.92 5.31 -0.21
CA THR A 98 4.18 4.76 0.33
C THR A 98 4.12 4.58 1.85
N SER A 99 3.16 5.23 2.53
CA SER A 99 3.03 5.29 3.99
C SER A 99 4.26 5.82 4.72
N THR A 100 5.20 6.40 3.98
CA THR A 100 6.40 7.04 4.53
C THR A 100 6.11 8.52 4.73
N PRO A 101 6.57 9.12 5.84
CA PRO A 101 6.41 10.55 6.04
C PRO A 101 7.26 11.33 5.03
N ASP A 102 6.71 12.43 4.49
CA ASP A 102 7.42 13.33 3.56
C ASP A 102 8.26 14.41 4.28
N GLY A 103 8.07 14.58 5.59
CA GLY A 103 8.88 15.42 6.47
C GLY A 103 8.81 14.96 7.93
N ASN A 104 9.62 15.58 8.79
CA ASN A 104 9.75 15.15 10.19
C ASN A 104 8.43 15.23 10.98
N HIS A 105 7.50 16.09 10.58
CA HIS A 105 6.17 16.18 11.20
C HIS A 105 5.43 14.84 11.24
N GLY A 106 5.61 13.99 10.22
CA GLY A 106 4.88 12.73 10.10
C GLY A 106 5.15 11.74 11.24
N LEU A 107 6.29 11.88 11.94
CA LEU A 107 6.64 11.05 13.09
C LEU A 107 5.94 11.48 14.39
N PHE A 108 5.42 12.73 14.45
CA PHE A 108 4.70 13.28 15.61
C PHE A 108 3.27 12.77 15.71
N HIS A 109 2.63 12.44 14.58
CA HIS A 109 1.25 11.97 14.55
C HIS A 109 1.03 10.69 15.37
N ARG A 110 2.03 9.79 15.44
CA ARG A 110 1.95 8.59 16.29
C ARG A 110 1.77 8.90 17.79
N PHE A 111 2.19 10.09 18.21
CA PHE A 111 2.08 10.57 19.60
C PHE A 111 0.85 11.46 19.80
N GLY A 112 -0.04 11.56 18.80
CA GLY A 112 -1.21 12.45 18.82
C GLY A 112 -0.84 13.93 18.85
N ILE A 113 0.35 14.28 18.34
CA ILE A 113 0.81 15.66 18.22
C ILE A 113 0.51 16.11 16.79
N GLU A 114 -0.29 17.17 16.66
CA GLU A 114 -0.63 17.75 15.36
C GLU A 114 0.57 18.53 14.81
N ALA A 115 1.12 18.08 13.70
CA ALA A 115 2.36 18.62 13.20
C ALA A 115 2.32 18.86 11.69
N VAL A 116 2.98 19.92 11.23
CA VAL A 116 3.15 20.21 9.79
C VAL A 116 4.58 20.66 9.52
N THR A 117 5.13 20.31 8.36
CA THR A 117 6.44 20.78 7.92
C THR A 117 6.29 21.87 6.86
N LEU A 118 6.97 22.99 7.07
CA LEU A 118 7.10 24.09 6.11
C LEU A 118 8.50 24.02 5.51
N GLU A 119 8.59 23.59 4.25
CA GLU A 119 9.84 23.50 3.52
C GLU A 119 10.02 24.72 2.61
N GLY A 120 11.01 25.56 2.91
CA GLY A 120 11.35 26.74 2.14
C GLY A 120 12.39 26.43 1.08
N PHE A 121 12.02 26.58 -0.19
CA PHE A 121 12.91 26.39 -1.33
C PHE A 121 13.51 27.71 -1.82
N GLU A 122 14.72 27.65 -2.36
CA GLU A 122 15.36 28.81 -2.98
C GLU A 122 14.57 29.28 -4.21
N LYS A 123 14.55 30.59 -4.43
CA LYS A 123 13.94 31.16 -5.62
C LYS A 123 14.73 30.85 -6.88
N THR A 124 14.13 30.05 -7.76
CA THR A 124 14.59 29.88 -9.15
C THR A 124 13.74 30.72 -10.10
N GLY A 125 14.35 31.70 -10.81
CA GLY A 125 13.69 32.46 -11.88
C GLY A 125 13.22 33.89 -11.55
N ARG A 126 12.31 34.43 -12.38
CA ARG A 126 11.83 35.83 -12.31
C ARG A 126 10.81 36.04 -11.17
N GLY A 127 10.79 37.24 -10.60
CA GLY A 127 9.95 37.63 -9.44
C GLY A 127 10.77 38.18 -8.27
N SER A 128 10.15 38.52 -7.14
CA SER A 128 10.85 38.81 -5.87
C SER A 128 10.80 37.58 -4.94
N PRO A 129 11.89 37.21 -4.25
CA PRO A 129 11.82 36.21 -3.19
C PRO A 129 10.96 36.73 -2.03
N ALA A 130 10.46 35.83 -1.20
CA ALA A 130 9.84 36.20 0.05
C ALA A 130 10.90 36.88 0.94
N THR A 131 10.55 38.04 1.50
CA THR A 131 11.42 38.74 2.44
C THR A 131 11.41 37.99 3.77
N MET A 132 12.53 37.97 4.50
CA MET A 132 12.59 37.39 5.84
C MET A 132 11.52 37.98 6.77
N TYR A 133 11.17 39.25 6.59
CA TYR A 133 10.05 39.91 7.27
C TYR A 133 8.71 39.21 6.99
N GLN A 134 8.39 38.92 5.73
CA GLN A 134 7.15 38.22 5.37
C GLN A 134 7.11 36.81 5.95
N LEU A 135 8.25 36.09 5.90
CA LEU A 135 8.36 34.76 6.51
C LEU A 135 8.17 34.82 8.04
N GLY A 136 8.79 35.81 8.70
CA GLY A 136 8.62 36.05 10.13
C GLY A 136 7.18 36.36 10.50
N ARG A 137 6.46 37.12 9.67
CA ARG A 137 5.04 37.44 9.84
C ARG A 137 4.14 36.21 9.69
N VAL A 138 4.44 35.33 8.73
CA VAL A 138 3.77 34.02 8.61
C VAL A 138 4.00 33.22 9.88
N MET A 139 5.25 33.09 10.32
CA MET A 139 5.60 32.32 11.52
C MET A 139 4.96 32.87 12.80
N GLU A 140 5.01 34.18 13.01
CA GLU A 140 4.35 34.85 14.12
C GLU A 140 2.83 34.60 14.08
N GLY A 141 2.23 34.72 12.90
CA GLY A 141 0.80 34.44 12.69
C GLY A 141 0.43 33.00 13.07
N LEU A 142 1.23 32.03 12.65
CA LEU A 142 1.03 30.61 12.99
C LEU A 142 1.17 30.36 14.49
N LEU A 143 2.26 30.85 15.11
CA LEU A 143 2.50 30.68 16.54
C LEU A 143 1.40 31.35 17.37
N ARG A 144 0.97 32.56 16.98
CA ARG A 144 -0.12 33.25 17.67
C ARG A 144 -1.46 32.54 17.51
N SER A 145 -1.73 31.97 16.33
CA SER A 145 -2.93 31.17 16.10
C SER A 145 -2.93 29.88 16.92
N LEU A 146 -1.79 29.18 17.00
CA LEU A 146 -1.63 27.97 17.82
C LEU A 146 -1.68 28.26 19.32
N ASN A 147 -1.03 29.34 19.77
CA ASN A 147 -1.01 29.74 21.18
C ASN A 147 -2.39 30.19 21.69
N ASN A 148 -3.25 30.68 20.81
CA ASN A 148 -4.60 31.10 21.16
C ASN A 148 -5.64 29.97 21.04
N LEU A 149 -5.21 28.73 20.77
CA LEU A 149 -6.11 27.58 20.82
C LEU A 149 -6.50 27.32 22.28
N LEU A 150 -7.78 27.48 22.58
CA LEU A 150 -8.33 27.15 23.89
C LEU A 150 -8.52 25.63 24.06
N GLU A 151 -8.71 24.92 22.96
CA GLU A 151 -8.97 23.49 22.92
C GLU A 151 -8.05 22.81 21.90
N ARG A 152 -7.78 21.51 22.12
CA ARG A 152 -6.99 20.69 21.20
C ARG A 152 -7.72 20.54 19.87
N PHE A 153 -7.02 20.27 18.77
CA PHE A 153 -7.66 20.00 17.48
C PHE A 153 -8.62 18.80 17.56
N HIS A 154 -9.93 19.03 17.41
CA HIS A 154 -10.93 17.95 17.55
C HIS A 154 -12.17 18.08 16.63
N GLN A 155 -12.48 19.26 16.09
CA GLN A 155 -13.67 19.46 15.23
C GLN A 155 -13.42 19.18 13.73
N SER A 156 -12.19 19.37 13.26
CA SER A 156 -11.87 19.32 11.83
C SER A 156 -11.35 17.96 11.38
N PHE A 157 -11.38 17.73 10.07
CA PHE A 157 -11.13 16.43 9.45
C PHE A 157 -9.66 16.03 9.49
N PHE A 158 -9.41 14.74 9.76
CA PHE A 158 -8.11 14.08 9.64
C PHE A 158 -7.99 13.23 8.36
N PHE A 159 -9.11 13.06 7.65
CA PHE A 159 -9.20 12.26 6.43
C PHE A 159 -9.71 13.14 5.28
N TYR A 160 -8.79 13.61 4.47
CA TYR A 160 -9.06 14.47 3.34
C TYR A 160 -8.03 14.27 2.23
N LEU A 161 -8.40 14.65 1.01
CA LEU A 161 -7.48 14.79 -0.11
C LEU A 161 -7.49 16.23 -0.61
N LEU A 162 -6.34 16.76 -1.01
CA LEU A 162 -6.19 18.12 -1.51
C LEU A 162 -6.10 18.12 -3.04
N PRO A 163 -7.18 18.47 -3.76
CA PRO A 163 -7.09 18.80 -5.19
C PRO A 163 -6.38 20.13 -5.46
N ASP A 164 -6.32 21.01 -4.47
CA ASP A 164 -5.70 22.32 -4.56
C ASP A 164 -5.23 22.77 -3.17
N THR A 165 -4.46 23.86 -3.07
CA THR A 165 -3.96 24.35 -1.77
C THR A 165 -5.06 24.94 -0.86
N ASP A 166 -6.24 25.24 -1.41
CA ASP A 166 -7.37 25.84 -0.70
C ASP A 166 -8.69 25.05 -0.81
N ARG A 167 -8.64 23.86 -1.43
CA ARG A 167 -9.79 22.97 -1.60
C ARG A 167 -9.45 21.59 -1.09
N TYR A 168 -10.43 20.95 -0.45
CA TYR A 168 -10.31 19.59 0.04
C TYR A 168 -11.50 18.74 -0.38
N VAL A 169 -11.28 17.43 -0.47
CA VAL A 169 -12.30 16.41 -0.67
C VAL A 169 -12.39 15.58 0.62
N SER A 170 -13.58 15.51 1.20
CA SER A 170 -13.80 14.77 2.45
C SER A 170 -13.87 13.25 2.22
N ILE A 171 -13.60 12.50 3.30
CA ILE A 171 -13.63 11.03 3.32
C ILE A 171 -14.90 10.41 2.71
N GLY A 172 -16.07 11.03 2.92
CA GLY A 172 -17.34 10.51 2.41
C GLY A 172 -17.44 10.48 0.88
N ILE A 173 -16.66 11.30 0.17
CA ILE A 173 -16.70 11.40 -1.29
C ILE A 173 -15.78 10.37 -1.95
N TYR A 174 -14.57 10.18 -1.43
CA TYR A 174 -13.56 9.33 -2.09
C TYR A 174 -13.57 7.86 -1.63
N MET A 175 -14.01 7.56 -0.39
CA MET A 175 -14.02 6.18 0.13
C MET A 175 -14.88 5.19 -0.68
N PRO A 176 -16.05 5.58 -1.24
CA PRO A 176 -16.83 4.69 -2.08
C PRO A 176 -16.05 4.05 -3.23
N CYS A 177 -15.00 4.69 -3.76
CA CYS A 177 -14.16 4.11 -4.81
C CYS A 177 -13.53 2.78 -4.38
N VAL A 178 -12.96 2.71 -3.17
CA VAL A 178 -12.36 1.46 -2.67
C VAL A 178 -13.44 0.44 -2.30
N TYR A 179 -14.58 0.89 -1.77
CA TYR A 179 -15.69 0.00 -1.45
C TYR A 179 -16.30 -0.65 -2.68
N LEU A 180 -16.34 0.04 -3.82
CA LEU A 180 -16.74 -0.54 -5.11
C LEU A 180 -15.76 -1.63 -5.57
N LEU A 181 -14.45 -1.40 -5.43
CA LEU A 181 -13.42 -2.39 -5.75
C LEU A 181 -13.54 -3.64 -4.85
N ALA A 182 -13.69 -3.45 -3.54
CA ALA A 182 -13.93 -4.55 -2.60
C ALA A 182 -15.28 -5.25 -2.85
N GLY A 183 -16.31 -4.48 -3.21
CA GLY A 183 -17.63 -5.00 -3.58
C GLY A 183 -17.58 -5.97 -4.75
N ALA A 184 -16.76 -5.71 -5.77
CA ALA A 184 -16.56 -6.62 -6.88
C ALA A 184 -15.99 -7.99 -6.45
N LEU A 185 -15.07 -8.00 -5.48
CA LEU A 185 -14.52 -9.22 -4.90
C LEU A 185 -15.57 -9.99 -4.08
N PHE A 186 -16.34 -9.29 -3.23
CA PHE A 186 -17.43 -9.88 -2.47
C PHE A 186 -18.50 -10.51 -3.38
N LEU A 187 -18.89 -9.81 -4.45
CA LEU A 187 -19.84 -10.31 -5.43
C LEU A 187 -19.31 -11.58 -6.11
N LYS A 188 -18.05 -11.59 -6.57
CA LYS A 188 -17.45 -12.79 -7.17
C LYS A 188 -17.41 -13.96 -6.18
N ALA A 189 -16.99 -13.71 -4.93
CA ALA A 189 -16.96 -14.73 -3.88
C ALA A 189 -18.36 -15.31 -3.62
N PHE A 190 -19.38 -14.43 -3.55
CA PHE A 190 -20.77 -14.84 -3.38
C PHE A 190 -21.30 -15.65 -4.57
N THR A 191 -21.00 -15.25 -5.81
CA THR A 191 -21.38 -16.03 -7.01
C THR A 191 -20.73 -17.41 -7.00
N LEU A 192 -19.44 -17.51 -6.68
CA LEU A 192 -18.74 -18.80 -6.57
C LEU A 192 -19.35 -19.69 -5.48
N TRP A 193 -19.76 -19.11 -4.35
CA TRP A 193 -20.45 -19.83 -3.28
C TRP A 193 -21.81 -20.39 -3.73
N LEU A 194 -22.59 -19.59 -4.46
CA LEU A 194 -23.86 -20.05 -5.05
C LEU A 194 -23.63 -21.19 -6.04
N LEU A 195 -22.66 -21.06 -6.95
CA LEU A 195 -22.32 -22.12 -7.91
C LEU A 195 -21.91 -23.42 -7.20
N LEU A 196 -21.13 -23.32 -6.11
CA LEU A 196 -20.69 -24.47 -5.32
C LEU A 196 -21.86 -25.21 -4.64
N LYS A 197 -22.91 -24.49 -4.24
CA LYS A 197 -24.12 -25.05 -3.62
C LYS A 197 -25.15 -25.59 -4.62
N TYR A 198 -25.37 -24.87 -5.73
CA TYR A 198 -26.49 -25.10 -6.64
C TYR A 198 -26.10 -25.81 -7.94
N THR A 199 -24.87 -26.34 -8.07
CA THR A 199 -24.54 -27.24 -9.18
C THR A 199 -25.48 -28.44 -9.13
N PRO A 200 -26.44 -28.59 -10.08
CA PRO A 200 -27.38 -29.69 -10.06
C PRO A 200 -26.61 -30.98 -10.35
N GLN A 201 -26.78 -32.01 -9.51
CA GLN A 201 -26.63 -33.38 -10.01
C GLN A 201 -27.55 -33.49 -11.23
N SER A 202 -27.00 -33.93 -12.34
CA SER A 202 -27.72 -34.07 -13.61
C SER A 202 -28.80 -35.14 -13.50
N ASP A 203 -29.96 -34.77 -12.96
CA ASP A 203 -31.20 -35.54 -13.09
C ASP A 203 -31.91 -35.09 -14.37
N THR A 204 -31.54 -35.72 -15.49
CA THR A 204 -32.50 -36.07 -16.56
C THR A 204 -31.86 -37.04 -17.56
N THR A 205 -31.92 -38.34 -17.25
CA THR A 205 -32.45 -39.31 -18.22
C THR A 205 -33.26 -40.35 -17.47
N LEU A 206 -34.54 -40.44 -17.84
CA LEU A 206 -35.41 -41.55 -17.56
C LEU A 206 -34.72 -42.86 -17.97
N LEU A 207 -34.25 -43.65 -17.02
CA LEU A 207 -34.23 -45.12 -17.04
C LEU A 207 -33.50 -45.63 -15.79
N CYS A 208 -34.14 -46.58 -15.12
CA CYS A 208 -33.70 -47.22 -13.89
C CYS A 208 -32.32 -47.87 -14.09
N VAL A 209 -31.28 -47.28 -13.51
CA VAL A 209 -30.02 -47.97 -13.19
C VAL A 209 -29.72 -47.63 -11.73
N PRO A 210 -29.48 -48.61 -10.84
CA PRO A 210 -29.04 -48.31 -9.49
C PRO A 210 -27.72 -47.53 -9.61
N ALA A 211 -27.71 -46.34 -9.04
CA ALA A 211 -26.57 -45.43 -9.05
C ALA A 211 -25.42 -46.03 -8.22
N ASP A 212 -24.63 -46.91 -8.84
CA ASP A 212 -23.34 -47.33 -8.32
C ASP A 212 -22.26 -46.32 -8.75
N SER A 213 -21.70 -45.65 -7.74
CA SER A 213 -20.31 -45.17 -7.71
C SER A 213 -19.85 -43.96 -8.53
N SER A 214 -20.65 -42.89 -8.68
CA SER A 214 -20.04 -41.58 -8.92
C SER A 214 -19.44 -41.07 -7.61
N LYS A 215 -18.10 -41.06 -7.50
CA LYS A 215 -17.37 -40.51 -6.35
C LYS A 215 -17.82 -39.07 -6.12
N GLU A 216 -18.76 -38.84 -5.21
CA GLU A 216 -19.05 -37.50 -4.70
C GLU A 216 -17.72 -36.90 -4.22
N GLN A 217 -17.22 -35.90 -4.94
CA GLN A 217 -16.05 -35.16 -4.50
C GLN A 217 -16.46 -34.37 -3.24
N LYS A 218 -16.32 -34.99 -2.07
CA LYS A 218 -16.61 -34.32 -0.80
C LYS A 218 -15.62 -33.19 -0.58
N LEU A 219 -16.16 -32.04 -0.20
CA LEU A 219 -15.39 -30.84 0.12
C LEU A 219 -14.55 -31.13 1.37
N ASN A 220 -13.24 -30.95 1.27
CA ASN A 220 -12.34 -31.14 2.41
C ASN A 220 -11.86 -29.79 2.95
N ILE A 221 -12.57 -29.30 3.96
CA ILE A 221 -12.32 -28.02 4.62
C ILE A 221 -10.95 -28.01 5.32
N VAL A 222 -10.49 -29.16 5.81
CA VAL A 222 -9.21 -29.26 6.52
C VAL A 222 -8.04 -28.91 5.61
N TYR A 223 -7.98 -29.45 4.40
CA TYR A 223 -6.90 -29.12 3.46
C TYR A 223 -6.88 -27.64 3.08
N VAL A 224 -8.04 -27.04 2.86
CA VAL A 224 -8.15 -25.60 2.58
C VAL A 224 -7.70 -24.77 3.79
N GLY A 225 -8.12 -25.14 4.99
CA GLY A 225 -7.69 -24.50 6.24
C GLY A 225 -6.19 -24.59 6.48
N VAL A 226 -5.57 -25.75 6.22
CA VAL A 226 -4.11 -25.94 6.31
C VAL A 226 -3.39 -25.04 5.31
N ALA A 227 -3.88 -24.92 4.08
CA ALA A 227 -3.29 -24.04 3.07
C ALA A 227 -3.29 -22.58 3.52
N MET A 228 -4.45 -22.09 3.99
CA MET A 228 -4.60 -20.73 4.53
C MET A 228 -3.65 -20.50 5.70
N PHE A 229 -3.59 -21.45 6.64
CA PHE A 229 -2.73 -21.37 7.82
C PHE A 229 -1.25 -21.33 7.46
N LEU A 230 -0.77 -22.23 6.60
CA LEU A 230 0.63 -22.28 6.18
C LEU A 230 1.05 -21.01 5.44
N ALA A 231 0.20 -20.50 4.55
CA ALA A 231 0.46 -19.27 3.83
C ALA A 231 0.66 -18.09 4.80
N HIS A 232 -0.28 -17.86 5.72
CA HIS A 232 -0.19 -16.76 6.69
C HIS A 232 0.93 -16.94 7.70
N MET A 233 1.15 -18.17 8.20
CA MET A 233 2.24 -18.47 9.11
C MET A 233 3.59 -18.14 8.46
N SER A 234 3.78 -18.45 7.18
CA SER A 234 5.00 -18.06 6.46
C SER A 234 5.18 -16.54 6.41
N GLY A 235 4.10 -15.78 6.21
CA GLY A 235 4.13 -14.32 6.23
C GLY A 235 4.54 -13.74 7.59
N VAL A 236 4.00 -14.29 8.68
CA VAL A 236 4.34 -13.91 10.05
C VAL A 236 5.80 -14.25 10.40
N VAL A 237 6.27 -15.43 10.00
CA VAL A 237 7.67 -15.83 10.17
C VAL A 237 8.60 -14.88 9.41
N LEU A 238 8.24 -14.51 8.18
CA LEU A 238 9.02 -13.57 7.37
C LEU A 238 9.07 -12.16 7.95
N LEU A 239 7.98 -11.69 8.55
CA LEU A 239 7.94 -10.39 9.20
C LEU A 239 9.01 -10.26 10.28
N SER A 240 9.25 -11.35 11.02
CA SER A 240 10.30 -11.44 12.05
C SER A 240 11.68 -11.80 11.49
N GLY A 241 11.78 -12.15 10.20
CA GLY A 241 12.97 -12.72 9.58
C GLY A 241 14.07 -11.73 9.21
N GLY A 242 13.78 -10.42 9.18
CA GLY A 242 14.75 -9.39 8.78
C GLY A 242 16.09 -9.47 9.52
N PRO A 243 16.12 -9.38 10.86
CA PRO A 243 17.35 -9.52 11.64
C PRO A 243 18.07 -10.87 11.44
N TRP A 244 17.30 -11.94 11.20
CA TRP A 244 17.85 -13.28 10.99
C TRP A 244 18.62 -13.39 9.68
N PHE A 245 18.13 -12.80 8.58
CA PHE A 245 18.84 -12.84 7.30
C PHE A 245 20.22 -12.18 7.37
N THR A 246 20.32 -11.06 8.09
CA THR A 246 21.61 -10.39 8.34
C THR A 246 22.54 -11.24 9.18
N TYR A 247 22.03 -11.90 10.22
CA TYR A 247 22.81 -12.80 11.06
C TYR A 247 23.32 -14.03 10.30
N LEU A 248 22.50 -14.65 9.44
CA LEU A 248 22.86 -15.89 8.74
C LEU A 248 23.91 -15.73 7.64
N THR A 249 23.92 -14.58 6.94
CA THR A 249 24.70 -14.43 5.70
C THR A 249 26.05 -13.74 5.89
N SER A 250 26.26 -13.01 6.99
CA SER A 250 27.47 -12.20 7.24
C SER A 250 27.83 -11.20 6.12
N LEU A 251 26.86 -10.86 5.27
CA LEU A 251 26.97 -9.84 4.21
C LEU A 251 26.53 -8.47 4.76
N PRO A 252 26.76 -7.36 4.03
CA PRO A 252 26.11 -6.09 4.35
C PRO A 252 24.58 -6.27 4.43
N THR A 253 23.94 -5.61 5.40
CA THR A 253 22.50 -5.74 5.68
C THR A 253 21.61 -5.68 4.44
N GLU A 254 21.96 -4.80 3.51
CA GLU A 254 21.26 -4.64 2.24
C GLU A 254 21.27 -5.90 1.36
N GLU A 255 22.45 -6.50 1.18
CA GLU A 255 22.61 -7.73 0.41
C GLU A 255 21.98 -8.93 1.12
N SER A 256 22.15 -9.00 2.45
CA SER A 256 21.57 -10.04 3.30
C SER A 256 20.05 -10.09 3.20
N LEU A 257 19.39 -8.94 3.37
CA LEU A 257 17.93 -8.86 3.32
C LEU A 257 17.44 -9.18 1.92
N PHE A 258 18.04 -8.59 0.88
CA PHE A 258 17.62 -8.87 -0.50
C PHE A 258 17.77 -10.34 -0.86
N LEU A 259 18.91 -10.96 -0.54
CA LEU A 259 19.12 -12.38 -0.79
C LEU A 259 18.14 -13.26 0.00
N GLY A 260 17.91 -12.96 1.27
CA GLY A 260 16.97 -13.70 2.12
C GLY A 260 15.54 -13.66 1.54
N PHE A 261 15.05 -12.47 1.20
CA PHE A 261 13.74 -12.31 0.59
C PHE A 261 13.66 -12.88 -0.83
N LEU A 262 14.75 -12.85 -1.59
CA LEU A 262 14.82 -13.48 -2.92
C LEU A 262 14.69 -15.00 -2.81
N VAL A 263 15.46 -15.65 -1.92
CA VAL A 263 15.37 -17.10 -1.68
C VAL A 263 13.96 -17.49 -1.26
N VAL A 264 13.36 -16.74 -0.32
CA VAL A 264 12.00 -17.02 0.11
C VAL A 264 10.97 -16.78 -1.02
N SER A 265 11.18 -15.77 -1.87
CA SER A 265 10.32 -15.55 -3.04
C SER A 265 10.40 -16.71 -4.04
N VAL A 266 11.58 -17.31 -4.24
CA VAL A 266 11.72 -18.51 -5.07
C VAL A 266 11.00 -19.69 -4.43
N LEU A 267 11.12 -19.86 -3.11
CA LEU A 267 10.41 -20.92 -2.37
C LEU A 267 8.88 -20.72 -2.39
N SER A 268 8.38 -19.49 -2.29
CA SER A 268 6.95 -19.16 -2.36
C SER A 268 6.35 -19.40 -3.74
N MET A 269 7.17 -19.30 -4.81
CA MET A 269 6.77 -19.69 -6.17
C MET A 269 6.68 -21.21 -6.35
N ALA A 270 7.58 -21.96 -5.70
CA ALA A 270 7.64 -23.42 -5.81
C ALA A 270 6.65 -24.16 -4.89
N GLY A 271 6.47 -23.69 -3.65
CA GLY A 271 5.64 -24.34 -2.63
C GLY A 271 4.19 -24.62 -3.05
N PRO A 272 3.51 -23.71 -3.75
CA PRO A 272 2.16 -23.91 -4.28
C PRO A 272 2.01 -25.08 -5.25
N PHE A 273 3.07 -25.54 -5.94
CA PHE A 273 3.00 -26.77 -6.74
C PHE A 273 2.83 -28.02 -5.86
N ILE A 274 3.53 -28.04 -4.71
CA ILE A 274 3.42 -29.11 -3.71
C ILE A 274 2.05 -29.07 -3.05
N LEU A 275 1.57 -27.89 -2.66
CA LEU A 275 0.25 -27.74 -2.03
C LEU A 275 -0.90 -28.06 -2.99
N ASN A 276 -0.78 -27.70 -4.26
CA ASN A 276 -1.78 -28.04 -5.28
C ASN A 276 -1.92 -29.57 -5.46
N PHE A 277 -0.83 -30.35 -5.31
CA PHE A 277 -0.92 -31.81 -5.32
C PHE A 277 -1.88 -32.36 -4.24
N PHE A 278 -1.93 -31.75 -3.06
CA PHE A 278 -2.84 -32.17 -1.97
C PHE A 278 -4.24 -31.55 -2.06
N ILE A 279 -4.33 -30.29 -2.51
CA ILE A 279 -5.57 -29.49 -2.48
C ILE A 279 -6.36 -29.59 -3.79
N GLY A 280 -5.71 -29.91 -4.91
CA GLY A 280 -6.11 -29.64 -6.31
C GLY A 280 -7.44 -30.23 -6.81
N ARG A 281 -8.28 -30.76 -5.93
CA ARG A 281 -9.68 -31.05 -6.21
C ARG A 281 -10.44 -29.76 -6.49
N GLU A 282 -11.24 -29.75 -7.55
CA GLU A 282 -11.93 -28.55 -8.03
C GLU A 282 -12.77 -27.88 -6.94
N ARG A 283 -13.54 -28.65 -6.17
CA ARG A 283 -14.38 -28.09 -5.08
C ARG A 283 -13.58 -27.45 -3.95
N ASN A 284 -12.39 -27.96 -3.63
CA ASN A 284 -11.50 -27.35 -2.63
C ASN A 284 -10.88 -26.06 -3.16
N LEU A 285 -10.50 -26.04 -4.44
CA LEU A 285 -9.97 -24.84 -5.11
C LEU A 285 -11.03 -23.74 -5.24
N VAL A 286 -12.30 -24.10 -5.45
CA VAL A 286 -13.42 -23.15 -5.40
C VAL A 286 -13.57 -22.55 -4.01
N LEU A 287 -13.55 -23.37 -2.94
CA LEU A 287 -13.61 -22.84 -1.56
C LEU A 287 -12.40 -21.93 -1.26
N LEU A 288 -11.19 -22.36 -1.64
CA LEU A 288 -9.99 -21.56 -1.45
C LEU A 288 -10.10 -20.20 -2.16
N ASN A 289 -10.54 -20.19 -3.43
CA ASN A 289 -10.77 -18.96 -4.18
C ASN A 289 -11.78 -18.04 -3.49
N ILE A 290 -12.88 -18.58 -2.97
CA ILE A 290 -13.87 -17.81 -2.19
C ILE A 290 -13.21 -17.14 -0.97
N LEU A 291 -12.47 -17.92 -0.17
CA LEU A 291 -11.84 -17.40 1.04
C LEU A 291 -10.80 -16.31 0.74
N VAL A 292 -9.99 -16.50 -0.29
CA VAL A 292 -8.97 -15.51 -0.68
C VAL A 292 -9.59 -14.23 -1.23
N LEU A 293 -10.70 -14.33 -1.98
CA LEU A 293 -11.45 -13.16 -2.44
C LEU A 293 -12.05 -12.36 -1.26
N LEU A 294 -12.59 -13.05 -0.26
CA LEU A 294 -13.11 -12.42 0.96
C LEU A 294 -11.99 -11.78 1.78
N GLU A 295 -10.86 -12.47 1.93
CA GLU A 295 -9.68 -11.96 2.62
C GLU A 295 -9.16 -10.69 1.93
N PHE A 296 -8.98 -10.72 0.60
CA PHE A 296 -8.50 -9.54 -0.12
C PHE A 296 -9.50 -8.38 -0.06
N ALA A 297 -10.80 -8.65 -0.14
CA ALA A 297 -11.83 -7.61 0.00
C ALA A 297 -11.81 -6.96 1.39
N THR A 298 -11.72 -7.77 2.45
CA THR A 298 -11.64 -7.28 3.83
C THR A 298 -10.34 -6.54 4.09
N LEU A 299 -9.22 -6.98 3.52
CA LEU A 299 -7.95 -6.26 3.56
C LEU A 299 -8.07 -4.87 2.93
N LEU A 300 -8.66 -4.75 1.73
CA LEU A 300 -8.83 -3.45 1.07
C LEU A 300 -9.66 -2.47 1.91
N VAL A 301 -10.73 -2.96 2.55
CA VAL A 301 -11.56 -2.14 3.45
C VAL A 301 -10.80 -1.76 4.72
N ALA A 302 -10.06 -2.69 5.33
CA ALA A 302 -9.31 -2.41 6.55
C ALA A 302 -8.15 -1.43 6.29
N VAL A 303 -7.41 -1.63 5.20
CA VAL A 303 -6.32 -0.74 4.82
C VAL A 303 -6.85 0.63 4.41
N SER A 304 -8.03 0.74 3.78
CA SER A 304 -8.55 2.07 3.38
C SER A 304 -8.88 2.97 4.57
N LEU A 305 -9.23 2.41 5.72
CA LEU A 305 -9.49 3.15 6.96
C LEU A 305 -8.21 3.72 7.60
N THR A 306 -7.04 3.16 7.26
CA THR A 306 -5.74 3.64 7.76
C THR A 306 -5.03 4.47 6.70
N ASN A 307 -4.90 3.91 5.49
CA ASN A 307 -4.33 4.53 4.32
C ASN A 307 -5.19 4.25 3.07
N PHE A 308 -6.08 5.20 2.76
CA PHE A 308 -6.91 5.15 1.56
C PHE A 308 -6.09 4.95 0.29
N SER A 309 -4.98 5.68 0.16
CA SER A 309 -4.17 5.71 -1.05
C SER A 309 -3.50 4.36 -1.33
N LEU A 310 -2.98 3.71 -0.29
CA LEU A 310 -2.44 2.35 -0.39
C LEU A 310 -3.53 1.35 -0.82
N ALA A 311 -4.71 1.41 -0.20
CA ALA A 311 -5.82 0.52 -0.55
C ALA A 311 -6.33 0.74 -1.98
N LEU A 312 -6.43 1.99 -2.43
CA LEU A 312 -6.85 2.33 -3.79
C LEU A 312 -5.87 1.78 -4.82
N ILE A 313 -4.57 2.02 -4.65
CA ILE A 313 -3.54 1.53 -5.58
C ILE A 313 -3.49 0.00 -5.56
N ALA A 314 -3.51 -0.62 -4.38
CA ALA A 314 -3.54 -2.07 -4.24
C ALA A 314 -4.78 -2.67 -4.93
N GLY A 315 -5.96 -2.07 -4.74
CA GLY A 315 -7.19 -2.48 -5.39
C GLY A 315 -7.12 -2.36 -6.90
N VAL A 316 -6.73 -1.20 -7.43
CA VAL A 316 -6.61 -0.98 -8.89
C VAL A 316 -5.60 -1.93 -9.53
N LEU A 317 -4.48 -2.21 -8.85
CA LEU A 317 -3.42 -3.09 -9.36
C LEU A 317 -3.83 -4.57 -9.31
N TYR A 318 -4.27 -5.08 -8.15
CA TYR A 318 -4.50 -6.51 -7.94
C TYR A 318 -5.90 -6.99 -8.31
N LEU A 319 -6.92 -6.12 -8.37
CA LEU A 319 -8.29 -6.54 -8.65
C LEU A 319 -8.45 -7.20 -10.04
N PRO A 320 -7.96 -6.62 -11.16
CA PRO A 320 -8.14 -7.23 -12.48
C PRO A 320 -7.63 -8.68 -12.58
N PRO A 321 -6.37 -9.02 -12.23
CA PRO A 321 -5.90 -10.40 -12.32
C PRO A 321 -6.64 -11.34 -11.35
N VAL A 322 -6.94 -10.90 -10.12
CA VAL A 322 -7.68 -11.70 -9.13
C VAL A 322 -9.09 -12.05 -9.63
N LEU A 323 -9.77 -11.13 -10.31
CA LEU A 323 -11.09 -11.38 -10.88
C LEU A 323 -11.04 -12.34 -12.08
N TRP A 324 -9.98 -12.33 -12.89
CA TRP A 324 -9.90 -13.18 -14.09
C TRP A 324 -9.34 -14.58 -13.83
N ILE A 325 -8.67 -14.83 -12.71
CA ILE A 325 -8.29 -16.18 -12.27
C ILE A 325 -9.55 -16.97 -11.92
N ARG A 326 -9.65 -18.18 -12.49
CA ARG A 326 -10.75 -19.12 -12.27
C ARG A 326 -10.30 -20.26 -11.36
N SER A 327 -11.23 -20.99 -10.77
CA SER A 327 -10.89 -22.16 -9.93
C SER A 327 -10.47 -23.38 -10.75
N SER A 328 -10.84 -23.42 -12.03
CA SER A 328 -10.47 -24.46 -13.01
C SER A 328 -10.09 -23.85 -14.36
N ASN A 329 -9.35 -24.62 -15.17
CA ASN A 329 -8.98 -24.29 -16.55
C ASN A 329 -8.32 -22.90 -16.76
N ASN A 330 -7.25 -22.60 -16.00
CA ASN A 330 -6.47 -21.38 -16.20
C ASN A 330 -5.43 -21.53 -17.32
N ARG A 331 -5.49 -20.65 -18.32
CA ARG A 331 -4.50 -20.59 -19.42
C ARG A 331 -3.10 -20.25 -18.90
N TRP A 332 -2.05 -20.76 -19.57
CA TRP A 332 -0.64 -20.55 -19.21
C TRP A 332 -0.24 -19.07 -19.07
N TRP A 333 -0.78 -18.17 -19.91
CA TRP A 333 -0.46 -16.74 -19.83
C TRP A 333 -0.96 -16.10 -18.54
N LYS A 334 -2.08 -16.56 -17.96
CA LYS A 334 -2.57 -16.07 -16.65
C LYS A 334 -1.56 -16.42 -15.55
N LYS A 335 -0.93 -17.59 -15.68
CA LYS A 335 0.08 -18.05 -14.73
C LYS A 335 1.32 -17.14 -14.78
N LEU A 336 1.82 -16.84 -15.98
CA LEU A 336 2.94 -15.92 -16.15
C LEU A 336 2.63 -14.51 -15.67
N VAL A 337 1.43 -13.99 -15.99
CA VAL A 337 1.01 -12.68 -15.52
C VAL A 337 0.94 -12.65 -13.99
N TRP A 338 0.42 -13.70 -13.34
CA TRP A 338 0.35 -13.74 -11.86
C TRP A 338 1.73 -13.70 -11.19
N LEU A 339 2.76 -14.27 -11.80
CA LEU A 339 4.14 -14.17 -11.29
C LEU A 339 4.62 -12.70 -11.19
N LEU A 340 4.15 -11.82 -12.08
CA LEU A 340 4.49 -10.39 -12.05
C LEU A 340 3.87 -9.66 -10.84
N TYR A 341 2.82 -10.24 -10.23
CA TYR A 341 2.15 -9.68 -9.05
C TYR A 341 2.75 -10.16 -7.72
N HIS A 342 3.83 -10.94 -7.75
CA HIS A 342 4.55 -11.32 -6.53
C HIS A 342 5.06 -10.06 -5.83
N PRO A 343 4.89 -9.88 -4.49
CA PRO A 343 5.22 -8.61 -3.82
C PRO A 343 6.64 -8.08 -4.07
N LEU A 344 7.65 -8.94 -4.09
CA LEU A 344 9.04 -8.55 -4.42
C LEU A 344 9.19 -8.09 -5.88
N VAL A 345 8.46 -8.70 -6.82
CA VAL A 345 8.48 -8.33 -8.24
C VAL A 345 7.76 -7.01 -8.46
N VAL A 346 6.64 -6.79 -7.77
CA VAL A 346 5.91 -5.50 -7.80
C VAL A 346 6.79 -4.38 -7.24
N LEU A 347 7.47 -4.60 -6.11
CA LEU A 347 8.43 -3.64 -5.56
C LEU A 347 9.53 -3.29 -6.57
N GLY A 348 10.17 -4.31 -7.15
CA GLY A 348 11.22 -4.12 -8.17
C GLY A 348 10.70 -3.40 -9.42
N GLY A 349 9.47 -3.71 -9.87
CA GLY A 349 8.82 -3.06 -11.00
C GLY A 349 8.51 -1.58 -10.74
N VAL A 350 7.98 -1.25 -9.56
CA VAL A 350 7.73 0.16 -9.16
C VAL A 350 9.02 0.96 -9.15
N LEU A 351 10.11 0.39 -8.61
CA LEU A 351 11.40 1.06 -8.54
C LEU A 351 12.11 1.14 -9.89
N LEU A 352 11.89 0.17 -10.77
CA LEU A 352 12.31 0.24 -12.16
C LEU A 352 11.62 1.38 -12.91
N VAL A 353 10.28 1.47 -12.82
CA VAL A 353 9.52 2.57 -13.43
C VAL A 353 9.95 3.91 -12.85
N SER A 354 10.13 4.01 -11.53
CA SER A 354 10.64 5.22 -10.89
C SER A 354 12.02 5.62 -11.40
N SER A 355 12.92 4.65 -11.61
CA SER A 355 14.27 4.88 -12.13
C SER A 355 14.25 5.36 -13.58
N VAL A 356 13.39 4.77 -14.43
CA VAL A 356 13.19 5.22 -15.83
C VAL A 356 12.68 6.65 -15.88
N LEU A 357 11.70 7.01 -15.03
CA LEU A 357 11.10 8.35 -15.04
C LEU A 357 12.03 9.43 -14.49
N LYS A 358 12.85 9.10 -13.48
CA LYS A 358 13.78 10.05 -12.85
C LYS A 358 15.07 10.25 -13.62
N PHE A 359 15.53 9.23 -14.35
CA PHE A 359 16.81 9.24 -15.04
C PHE A 359 16.67 8.79 -16.51
N PRO A 360 15.95 9.56 -17.36
CA PRO A 360 15.76 9.23 -18.77
C PRO A 360 17.05 9.25 -19.60
N GLU A 361 18.13 9.87 -19.09
CA GLU A 361 19.42 10.00 -19.75
C GLU A 361 20.28 8.72 -19.71
N PHE A 362 19.96 7.75 -18.84
CA PHE A 362 20.76 6.54 -18.67
C PHE A 362 20.39 5.43 -19.66
N THR A 363 21.37 4.58 -19.95
CA THR A 363 21.16 3.37 -20.75
C THR A 363 20.32 2.34 -20.00
N ALA A 364 19.69 1.41 -20.73
CA ALA A 364 18.81 0.40 -20.13
C ALA A 364 19.50 -0.45 -19.04
N MET A 365 20.79 -0.77 -19.21
CA MET A 365 21.56 -1.55 -18.23
C MET A 365 21.88 -0.74 -16.97
N GLU A 366 22.20 0.54 -17.12
CA GLU A 366 22.43 1.45 -15.99
C GLU A 366 21.14 1.65 -15.19
N VAL A 367 20.01 1.82 -15.87
CA VAL A 367 18.69 1.92 -15.23
C VAL A 367 18.36 0.63 -14.47
N LEU A 368 18.62 -0.54 -15.05
CA LEU A 368 18.39 -1.83 -14.39
C LEU A 368 19.24 -2.00 -13.13
N ASN A 369 20.53 -1.68 -13.21
CA ASN A 369 21.44 -1.73 -12.06
C ASN A 369 21.00 -0.77 -10.94
N ARG A 370 20.58 0.45 -11.30
CA ARG A 370 20.04 1.42 -10.35
C ARG A 370 18.73 0.95 -9.73
N ALA A 371 17.82 0.39 -10.52
CA ALA A 371 16.55 -0.15 -10.02
C ALA A 371 16.78 -1.31 -9.04
N LEU A 372 17.75 -2.18 -9.32
CA LEU A 372 18.13 -3.27 -8.44
C LEU A 372 18.72 -2.74 -7.12
N SER A 373 19.64 -1.79 -7.16
CA SER A 373 20.17 -1.12 -5.95
C SER A 373 19.06 -0.39 -5.18
N ALA A 374 18.19 0.35 -5.86
CA ALA A 374 17.03 0.99 -5.24
C ALA A 374 16.09 -0.02 -4.57
N THR A 375 15.90 -1.20 -5.17
CA THR A 375 15.09 -2.28 -4.58
C THR A 375 15.69 -2.81 -3.30
N LYS A 376 17.00 -3.03 -3.27
CA LYS A 376 17.71 -3.47 -2.07
C LYS A 376 17.62 -2.43 -0.97
N HIS A 377 17.91 -1.15 -1.26
CA HIS A 377 17.77 -0.06 -0.31
C HIS A 377 16.32 0.12 0.20
N ALA A 378 15.32 0.06 -0.68
CA ALA A 378 13.92 0.18 -0.31
C ALA A 378 13.47 -0.95 0.63
N LEU A 379 13.99 -2.16 0.44
CA LEU A 379 13.70 -3.30 1.31
C LEU A 379 14.29 -3.12 2.72
N VAL A 380 15.52 -2.60 2.81
CA VAL A 380 16.13 -2.20 4.09
C VAL A 380 15.28 -1.14 4.77
N LEU A 381 14.93 -0.07 4.05
CA LEU A 381 14.15 1.03 4.59
C LEU A 381 12.77 0.56 5.06
N ALA A 382 12.07 -0.27 4.28
CA ALA A 382 10.77 -0.82 4.66
C ALA A 382 10.86 -1.69 5.94
N CYS A 383 11.94 -2.48 6.08
CA CYS A 383 12.18 -3.28 7.28
C CYS A 383 12.48 -2.39 8.49
N VAL A 384 13.36 -1.40 8.34
CA VAL A 384 13.72 -0.46 9.41
C VAL A 384 12.52 0.38 9.83
N ASP A 385 11.77 0.93 8.88
CA ASP A 385 10.57 1.73 9.14
C ASP A 385 9.49 0.93 9.87
N HIS A 386 9.35 -0.37 9.53
CA HIS A 386 8.48 -1.26 10.28
C HIS A 386 8.95 -1.45 11.72
N LEU A 387 10.23 -1.80 11.92
CA LEU A 387 10.79 -2.12 13.23
C LEU A 387 10.91 -0.91 14.17
N VAL A 388 11.25 0.27 13.63
CA VAL A 388 11.54 1.49 14.41
C VAL A 388 10.30 2.38 14.52
N TYR A 389 9.56 2.53 13.42
CA TYR A 389 8.46 3.49 13.35
C TYR A 389 7.07 2.85 13.37
N GLY A 390 6.96 1.53 13.17
CA GLY A 390 5.68 0.86 13.06
C GLY A 390 4.98 1.13 11.73
N ASN A 391 5.75 1.34 10.64
CA ASN A 391 5.19 1.41 9.30
C ASN A 391 4.52 0.06 8.95
N VAL A 392 3.27 0.11 8.49
CA VAL A 392 2.47 -1.10 8.22
C VAL A 392 2.66 -1.67 6.82
N VAL A 393 3.24 -0.95 5.87
CA VAL A 393 3.35 -1.40 4.46
C VAL A 393 4.11 -2.71 4.34
N PHE A 394 5.24 -2.82 5.03
CA PHE A 394 6.06 -4.02 5.04
C PHE A 394 5.31 -5.22 5.64
N ALA A 395 4.60 -4.99 6.76
CA ALA A 395 3.76 -6.00 7.40
C ALA A 395 2.59 -6.42 6.51
N ILE A 396 1.89 -5.49 5.87
CA ILE A 396 0.81 -5.77 4.92
C ILE A 396 1.33 -6.60 3.75
N GLY A 397 2.50 -6.23 3.22
CA GLY A 397 3.17 -6.95 2.14
C GLY A 397 3.44 -8.42 2.46
N LEU A 398 3.97 -8.69 3.66
CA LEU A 398 4.39 -10.04 4.06
C LEU A 398 3.28 -10.88 4.67
N VAL A 399 2.43 -10.30 5.52
CA VAL A 399 1.40 -11.04 6.30
C VAL A 399 0.10 -11.22 5.53
N PHE A 400 -0.19 -10.36 4.55
CA PHE A 400 -1.43 -10.44 3.77
C PHE A 400 -1.18 -10.57 2.27
N MET A 401 -0.47 -9.63 1.64
CA MET A 401 -0.33 -9.64 0.17
C MET A 401 0.43 -10.86 -0.35
N LEU A 402 1.50 -11.29 0.34
CA LEU A 402 2.23 -12.50 -0.01
C LEU A 402 1.38 -13.78 0.18
N PRO A 403 0.69 -14.00 1.32
CA PRO A 403 -0.28 -15.10 1.48
C PRO A 403 -1.38 -15.11 0.43
N ILE A 404 -2.05 -13.98 0.18
CA ILE A 404 -3.05 -13.84 -0.90
C ILE A 404 -2.44 -14.24 -2.24
N TRP A 405 -1.22 -13.79 -2.51
CA TRP A 405 -0.50 -14.14 -3.73
C TRP A 405 -0.26 -15.65 -3.85
N MET A 406 0.23 -16.29 -2.79
CA MET A 406 0.49 -17.74 -2.75
C MET A 406 -0.79 -18.57 -2.89
N LEU A 407 -1.86 -18.18 -2.19
CA LEU A 407 -3.13 -18.90 -2.21
C LEU A 407 -3.82 -18.76 -3.58
N MET A 408 -3.83 -17.57 -4.18
CA MET A 408 -4.26 -17.39 -5.56
C MET A 408 -3.35 -18.10 -6.55
N TRP A 409 -2.05 -18.26 -6.26
CA TRP A 409 -1.16 -19.04 -7.11
C TRP A 409 -1.55 -20.53 -7.12
N ILE A 410 -1.93 -21.10 -5.98
CA ILE A 410 -2.52 -22.47 -5.91
C ILE A 410 -3.76 -22.57 -6.80
N VAL A 411 -4.69 -21.60 -6.69
CA VAL A 411 -5.90 -21.54 -7.52
C VAL A 411 -5.55 -21.40 -9.01
N CYS A 412 -4.59 -20.55 -9.35
CA CYS A 412 -4.16 -20.31 -10.73
C CYS A 412 -3.47 -21.52 -11.35
N LEU A 413 -2.75 -22.31 -10.55
CA LEU A 413 -2.06 -23.52 -11.00
C LEU A 413 -3.00 -24.67 -11.35
N SER A 414 -4.29 -24.59 -11.00
CA SER A 414 -5.27 -25.62 -11.33
C SER A 414 -5.27 -25.95 -12.83
N SER A 415 -5.24 -27.25 -13.12
CA SER A 415 -5.37 -27.83 -14.45
C SER A 415 -6.51 -28.84 -14.40
N ASP A 416 -7.24 -28.99 -15.50
CA ASP A 416 -8.32 -29.98 -15.60
C ASP A 416 -7.72 -31.39 -15.44
N THR A 417 -7.78 -31.93 -14.22
CA THR A 417 -7.29 -33.28 -13.90
C THR A 417 -8.11 -34.39 -14.58
N GLU A 418 -9.33 -34.07 -15.05
CA GLU A 418 -10.23 -35.04 -15.67
C GLU A 418 -9.78 -35.52 -17.05
N VAL A 419 -9.04 -34.70 -17.81
CA VAL A 419 -8.59 -35.09 -19.15
C VAL A 419 -7.43 -36.11 -19.09
N THR A 420 -6.67 -36.12 -17.99
CA THR A 420 -5.50 -37.01 -17.85
C THR A 420 -5.84 -38.40 -17.33
N GLU A 421 -6.85 -38.56 -16.48
CA GLU A 421 -7.26 -39.90 -16.01
C GLU A 421 -7.99 -40.69 -17.11
N HIS A 422 -8.92 -40.06 -17.84
CA HIS A 422 -9.63 -40.72 -18.95
C HIS A 422 -8.73 -41.08 -20.14
N LYS A 423 -7.58 -40.42 -20.30
CA LYS A 423 -6.62 -40.75 -21.35
C LYS A 423 -5.72 -41.92 -20.99
N LYS A 424 -5.50 -42.19 -19.69
CA LYS A 424 -4.82 -43.40 -19.21
C LYS A 424 -5.73 -44.62 -19.26
N GLU A 425 -7.00 -44.45 -18.89
CA GLU A 425 -7.99 -45.53 -18.86
C GLU A 425 -8.44 -46.01 -20.25
N LYS A 426 -8.13 -45.26 -21.32
CA LYS A 426 -8.36 -45.67 -22.72
C LYS A 426 -7.13 -46.24 -23.42
N THR A 427 -5.99 -46.30 -22.74
CA THR A 427 -4.73 -46.82 -23.28
C THR A 427 -4.24 -48.11 -22.62
N ASP A 428 -4.95 -48.58 -21.59
CA ASP A 428 -4.88 -49.95 -21.07
C ASP A 428 -6.13 -50.72 -21.55
#